data_AF-W5YUR4-F1
#
_entry.id   AF-W5YUR4-F1
#
_cell.length_a   1.000
_cell.length_b   1.000
_cell.length_c   1.000
_cell.angle_alpha   90.00
_cell.angle_beta   90.00
_cell.angle_gamma   90.00
#
_symmetry.space_group_name_H-M   'P 1'
#
loop_
_entity.id
_entity.type
_entity.pdbx_description
1 polymer ?
#
loop_
_entity_poly.entity_id
_entity_poly.type
_entity_poly.pdbx_seq_one_letter_code
_entity_poly.pdbx_strand_id
1 'polypeptide(L)'
;MDEELFLENKSARLSRNISEHLGISKNEAQSKLEYAVSSGGFFPESYQAWYQEIGNQKALLSGRLHAAICGLTQGVPTVLSSWDIRTREIVDYFKIPSASGEQIRKEGSLSAFMNADFEGFNERQNVCWGRWSEFLNQNNIANNSKVYDSSVGPFWNFKTELQNDNEILKTASYLKSENKSGQSRQINRALRVLKRGLKSTVRKTRL
;
A
#
# COMPACT_ATOMS: atom_id res chain seq x y z
N MET A 1 -7.05 -4.06 -4.66
CA MET A 1 -6.93 -3.76 -3.23
C MET A 1 -8.36 -3.46 -2.82
N ASP A 2 -8.98 -4.34 -2.05
CA ASP A 2 -10.45 -4.37 -1.96
C ASP A 2 -10.96 -3.24 -1.08
N GLU A 3 -11.37 -2.16 -1.74
CA GLU A 3 -12.07 -0.99 -1.20
C GLU A 3 -13.54 -1.30 -0.81
N GLU A 4 -13.97 -2.57 -0.82
CA GLU A 4 -15.35 -3.01 -0.54
C GLU A 4 -15.75 -3.01 0.96
N LEU A 5 -15.11 -2.22 1.81
CA LEU A 5 -15.33 -2.24 3.27
C LEU A 5 -16.32 -1.20 3.82
N PHE A 6 -17.11 -0.57 2.95
CA PHE A 6 -18.14 0.40 3.33
C PHE A 6 -19.54 -0.12 2.95
N LEU A 7 -20.18 -0.84 3.88
CA LEU A 7 -21.53 -0.58 4.48
C LEU A 7 -22.68 -0.97 3.55
N GLU A 8 -23.55 -1.93 3.88
CA GLU A 8 -24.66 -1.75 4.84
C GLU A 8 -25.11 -3.04 5.58
N ASN A 9 -24.43 -4.18 5.40
CA ASN A 9 -24.83 -5.50 5.96
C ASN A 9 -23.77 -6.13 6.92
N LYS A 10 -23.25 -5.33 7.86
CA LYS A 10 -21.88 -5.50 8.40
C LYS A 10 -21.63 -6.55 9.49
N SER A 11 -22.48 -6.80 10.49
CA SER A 11 -22.10 -7.69 11.61
C SER A 11 -21.85 -9.13 11.14
N ALA A 12 -22.77 -9.68 10.36
CA ALA A 12 -22.69 -11.07 9.90
C ALA A 12 -21.57 -11.34 8.88
N ARG A 13 -21.28 -10.38 7.97
CA ARG A 13 -20.19 -10.51 6.98
C ARG A 13 -18.83 -10.33 7.62
N LEU A 14 -18.70 -9.36 8.55
CA LEU A 14 -17.46 -9.13 9.29
C LEU A 14 -17.15 -10.30 10.23
N SER A 15 -18.14 -10.77 10.98
CA SER A 15 -17.98 -11.96 11.85
C SER A 15 -17.61 -13.21 11.04
N ARG A 16 -18.18 -13.38 9.84
CA ARG A 16 -17.85 -14.51 8.95
C ARG A 16 -16.41 -14.42 8.45
N ASN A 17 -16.01 -13.26 7.91
CA ASN A 17 -14.64 -13.07 7.41
C ASN A 17 -13.59 -13.25 8.50
N ILE A 18 -13.85 -12.75 9.71
CA ILE A 18 -12.98 -12.93 10.89
C ILE A 18 -12.95 -14.39 11.32
N SER A 19 -14.10 -15.05 11.37
CA SER A 19 -14.22 -16.48 11.68
C SER A 19 -13.41 -17.34 10.73
N GLU A 20 -13.53 -17.10 9.42
CA GLU A 20 -12.79 -17.82 8.37
C GLU A 20 -11.27 -17.57 8.44
N HIS A 21 -10.83 -16.34 8.70
CA HIS A 21 -9.40 -16.00 8.74
C HIS A 21 -8.69 -16.43 10.03
N LEU A 22 -9.38 -16.37 11.17
CA LEU A 22 -8.79 -16.69 12.48
C LEU A 22 -9.08 -18.12 12.92
N GLY A 23 -9.89 -18.88 12.17
CA GLY A 23 -10.30 -20.23 12.53
C GLY A 23 -11.17 -20.28 13.80
N ILE A 24 -11.85 -19.18 14.13
CA ILE A 24 -12.72 -19.07 15.32
C ILE A 24 -14.19 -19.18 14.93
N SER A 25 -15.07 -19.49 15.88
CA SER A 25 -16.51 -19.56 15.58
C SER A 25 -17.10 -18.18 15.26
N LYS A 26 -18.17 -18.13 14.45
CA LYS A 26 -18.88 -16.88 14.12
C LYS A 26 -19.38 -16.16 15.38
N ASN A 27 -19.88 -16.91 16.37
CA ASN A 27 -20.36 -16.37 17.63
C ASN A 27 -19.21 -15.73 18.43
N GLU A 28 -18.05 -16.39 18.48
CA GLU A 28 -16.87 -15.83 19.14
C GLU A 28 -16.35 -14.57 18.44
N ALA A 29 -16.32 -14.56 17.10
CA ALA A 29 -15.96 -13.38 16.33
C ALA A 29 -16.92 -12.21 16.62
N GLN A 30 -18.21 -12.50 16.75
CA GLN A 30 -19.22 -11.49 17.05
C GLN A 30 -19.12 -10.96 18.48
N SER A 31 -18.93 -11.81 19.49
CA SER A 31 -18.67 -11.37 20.87
C SER A 31 -17.40 -10.54 21.00
N LYS A 32 -16.35 -10.86 20.26
CA LYS A 32 -15.12 -10.06 20.19
C LYS A 32 -15.35 -8.69 19.54
N LEU A 33 -16.16 -8.62 18.50
CA LEU A 33 -16.56 -7.35 17.88
C LEU A 33 -17.40 -6.49 18.81
N GLU A 34 -18.41 -7.08 19.45
CA GLU A 34 -19.27 -6.40 20.43
C GLU A 34 -18.46 -5.89 21.62
N TYR A 35 -17.53 -6.70 22.12
CA TYR A 35 -16.58 -6.28 23.14
C TYR A 35 -15.74 -5.09 22.67
N ALA A 36 -15.12 -5.19 21.48
CA ALA A 36 -14.29 -4.12 20.93
C ALA A 36 -15.06 -2.80 20.79
N VAL A 37 -16.31 -2.83 20.30
CA VAL A 37 -17.19 -1.65 20.24
C VAL A 37 -17.48 -1.12 21.65
N SER A 38 -17.87 -1.99 22.57
CA SER A 38 -18.22 -1.60 23.95
C SER A 38 -17.04 -1.03 24.74
N SER A 39 -15.81 -1.43 24.39
CA SER A 39 -14.58 -0.94 25.00
C SER A 39 -14.02 0.33 24.34
N GLY A 40 -14.83 1.05 23.53
CA GLY A 40 -14.42 2.30 22.87
C GLY A 40 -13.86 2.12 21.45
N GLY A 41 -14.13 0.99 20.81
CA GLY A 41 -13.76 0.76 19.41
C GLY A 41 -14.62 1.58 18.45
N PHE A 42 -13.97 2.29 17.53
CA PHE A 42 -14.63 3.12 16.52
C PHE A 42 -14.70 2.40 15.16
N PHE A 43 -15.89 2.36 14.57
CA PHE A 43 -16.11 1.78 13.24
C PHE A 43 -16.66 2.87 12.32
N PRO A 44 -15.82 3.46 11.45
CA PRO A 44 -16.24 4.59 10.63
C PRO A 44 -17.30 4.21 9.59
N GLU A 45 -18.26 5.11 9.43
CA GLU A 45 -19.30 5.01 8.40
C GLU A 45 -18.84 5.53 7.02
N SER A 46 -17.71 6.23 6.97
CA SER A 46 -17.15 6.75 5.73
C SER A 46 -15.65 6.94 5.86
N TYR A 47 -14.96 7.08 4.73
CA TYR A 47 -13.57 7.51 4.71
C TYR A 47 -13.37 8.83 5.46
N GLN A 48 -14.28 9.79 5.30
CA GLN A 48 -14.18 11.11 5.94
C GLN A 48 -14.25 10.99 7.47
N ALA A 49 -15.21 10.21 7.98
CA ALA A 49 -15.34 9.96 9.41
C ALA A 49 -14.11 9.23 9.97
N TRP A 50 -13.56 8.29 9.20
CA TRP A 50 -12.32 7.60 9.56
C TRP A 50 -11.11 8.54 9.62
N TYR A 51 -10.94 9.38 8.59
CA TYR A 51 -9.83 10.32 8.49
C TYR A 51 -9.88 11.34 9.63
N GLN A 52 -11.06 11.91 9.90
CA GLN A 52 -11.28 12.85 11.01
C GLN A 52 -10.97 12.21 12.36
N GLU A 53 -11.45 10.98 12.60
CA GLU A 53 -11.20 10.31 13.87
C GLU A 53 -9.71 10.02 14.08
N ILE A 54 -8.97 9.65 13.01
CA ILE A 54 -7.51 9.51 13.07
C ILE A 54 -6.86 10.85 13.44
N GLY A 55 -7.29 11.95 12.82
CA GLY A 55 -6.76 13.29 13.07
C GLY A 55 -6.95 13.78 14.51
N ASN A 56 -7.97 13.27 15.20
CA ASN A 56 -8.27 13.60 16.60
C ASN A 56 -7.38 12.85 17.61
N GLN A 57 -6.58 11.88 17.16
CA GLN A 57 -5.72 11.10 18.05
C GLN A 57 -4.44 11.85 18.41
N LYS A 58 -3.95 11.66 19.64
CA LYS A 58 -2.67 12.25 20.09
C LYS A 58 -1.45 11.54 19.50
N ALA A 59 -1.62 10.25 19.21
CA ALA A 59 -0.60 9.37 18.67
C ALA A 59 -1.29 8.14 18.07
N LEU A 60 -0.73 7.56 17.02
CA LEU A 60 -1.30 6.39 16.34
C LEU A 60 -0.28 5.26 16.22
N LEU A 61 -0.61 4.08 16.74
CA LEU A 61 0.08 2.84 16.39
C LEU A 61 -0.81 2.08 15.41
N SER A 62 -0.41 2.03 14.15
CA SER A 62 -1.21 1.42 13.09
C SER A 62 -0.60 0.11 12.63
N GLY A 63 -1.43 -0.91 12.45
CA GLY A 63 -1.05 -2.06 11.63
C GLY A 63 -1.20 -1.80 10.12
N ARG A 64 -2.08 -0.89 9.73
CA ARG A 64 -2.46 -0.68 8.32
C ARG A 64 -1.71 0.52 7.74
N LEU A 65 -1.06 0.30 6.59
CA LEU A 65 -0.34 1.37 5.88
C LEU A 65 -1.22 2.60 5.62
N HIS A 66 -2.46 2.43 5.16
CA HIS A 66 -3.36 3.56 4.87
C HIS A 66 -3.68 4.39 6.12
N ALA A 67 -3.92 3.75 7.27
CA ALA A 67 -4.16 4.47 8.51
C ALA A 67 -2.89 5.21 8.94
N ALA A 68 -1.73 4.59 8.75
CA ALA A 68 -0.45 5.22 9.07
C ALA A 68 -0.22 6.48 8.23
N ILE A 69 -0.47 6.41 6.92
CA ILE A 69 -0.39 7.56 6.00
C ILE A 69 -1.39 8.64 6.41
N CYS A 70 -2.62 8.28 6.76
CA CYS A 70 -3.63 9.25 7.21
C CYS A 70 -3.22 9.97 8.50
N GLY A 71 -2.60 9.26 9.45
CA GLY A 71 -2.07 9.89 10.67
C GLY A 71 -0.93 10.86 10.36
N LEU A 72 0.07 10.40 9.61
CA LEU A 72 1.24 11.21 9.24
C LEU A 72 0.86 12.47 8.45
N THR A 73 -0.06 12.36 7.48
CA THR A 73 -0.51 13.51 6.67
C THR A 73 -1.32 14.55 7.46
N GLN A 74 -1.91 14.16 8.58
CA GLN A 74 -2.62 15.07 9.50
C GLN A 74 -1.71 15.63 10.60
N GLY A 75 -0.42 15.29 10.60
CA GLY A 75 0.52 15.70 11.66
C GLY A 75 0.35 14.92 12.96
N VAL A 76 -0.40 13.81 12.95
CA VAL A 76 -0.50 12.91 14.11
C VAL A 76 0.76 12.04 14.13
N PRO A 77 1.56 12.05 15.22
CA PRO A 77 2.74 11.20 15.28
C PRO A 77 2.29 9.73 15.27
N THR A 78 2.78 9.01 14.26
CA THR A 78 2.23 7.73 13.84
C THR A 78 3.34 6.71 13.59
N VAL A 79 3.21 5.52 14.17
CA VAL A 79 4.13 4.39 13.98
C VAL A 79 3.40 3.25 13.29
N LEU A 80 4.00 2.72 12.23
CA LEU A 80 3.49 1.59 11.46
C LEU A 80 4.10 0.27 11.96
N SER A 81 3.25 -0.68 12.31
CA SER A 81 3.66 -2.06 12.54
C SER A 81 3.65 -2.83 11.22
N SER A 82 4.81 -2.94 10.58
CA SER A 82 4.96 -3.68 9.32
C SER A 82 5.12 -5.19 9.56
N TRP A 83 4.29 -6.01 8.92
CA TRP A 83 4.39 -7.48 9.01
C TRP A 83 4.87 -8.13 7.70
N ASP A 84 4.61 -7.56 6.53
CA ASP A 84 4.99 -8.13 5.23
C ASP A 84 6.09 -7.34 4.52
N ILE A 85 6.77 -8.01 3.58
CA ILE A 85 7.91 -7.47 2.85
C ILE A 85 7.55 -6.22 2.03
N ARG A 86 6.37 -6.16 1.41
CA ARG A 86 5.97 -5.00 0.59
C ARG A 86 5.81 -3.76 1.45
N THR A 87 5.20 -3.91 2.61
CA THR A 87 5.07 -2.81 3.57
C THR A 87 6.44 -2.37 4.09
N ARG A 88 7.38 -3.29 4.31
CA ARG A 88 8.76 -2.95 4.71
C ARG A 88 9.50 -2.17 3.64
N GLU A 89 9.41 -2.56 2.37
CA GLU A 89 10.03 -1.82 1.27
C GLU A 89 9.53 -0.37 1.19
N ILE A 90 8.21 -0.16 1.38
CA ILE A 90 7.60 1.17 1.44
C ILE A 90 8.13 1.95 2.66
N VAL A 91 8.16 1.32 3.83
CA VAL A 91 8.70 1.90 5.07
C VAL A 91 10.15 2.33 4.87
N ASP A 92 10.99 1.48 4.29
CA ASP A 92 12.41 1.75 4.08
C ASP A 92 12.63 2.91 3.10
N TYR A 93 11.82 2.97 2.04
CA TYR A 93 11.92 4.02 1.03
C TYR A 93 11.45 5.39 1.54
N PHE A 94 10.31 5.45 2.22
CA PHE A 94 9.73 6.70 2.73
C PHE A 94 10.21 7.05 4.15
N LYS A 95 11.01 6.18 4.77
CA LYS A 95 11.42 6.27 6.17
C LYS A 95 10.23 6.45 7.11
N ILE A 96 9.13 5.74 6.85
CA ILE A 96 7.95 5.80 7.72
C ILE A 96 8.35 5.31 9.12
N PRO A 97 8.02 6.02 10.21
CA PRO A 97 8.30 5.56 11.56
C PRO A 97 7.63 4.20 11.77
N SER A 98 8.40 3.20 12.15
CA SER A 98 7.91 1.82 12.20
C SER A 98 8.48 1.04 13.36
N ALA A 99 7.74 0.03 13.79
CA ALA A 99 8.15 -0.92 14.82
C ALA A 99 7.75 -2.33 14.44
N SER A 100 8.59 -3.31 14.76
CA SER A 100 8.25 -4.71 14.49
C SER A 100 7.19 -5.23 15.47
N GLY A 101 6.39 -6.21 15.05
CA GLY A 101 5.46 -6.89 15.96
C GLY A 101 6.17 -7.58 17.13
N GLU A 102 7.43 -8.01 16.94
CA GLU A 102 8.27 -8.57 17.99
C GLU A 102 8.60 -7.53 19.06
N GLN A 103 9.06 -6.35 18.63
CA GLN A 103 9.38 -5.24 19.50
C GLN A 103 8.16 -4.79 20.31
N ILE A 104 7.01 -4.63 19.66
CA ILE A 104 5.76 -4.25 20.33
C ILE A 104 5.36 -5.31 21.38
N ARG A 105 5.53 -6.60 21.09
CA ARG A 105 5.20 -7.67 22.02
C ARG A 105 6.14 -7.72 23.22
N LYS A 106 7.43 -7.47 23.01
CA LYS A 106 8.46 -7.56 24.04
C LYS A 106 8.55 -6.31 24.92
N GLU A 107 8.43 -5.13 24.31
CA GLU A 107 8.69 -3.83 24.95
C GLU A 107 7.42 -3.01 25.18
N GLY A 108 6.30 -3.40 24.55
CA GLY A 108 5.04 -2.68 24.59
C GLY A 108 4.91 -1.63 23.49
N SER A 109 3.65 -1.25 23.23
CA SER A 109 3.29 -0.25 22.20
C SER A 109 3.88 1.13 22.47
N LEU A 110 3.91 1.56 23.74
CA LEU A 110 4.45 2.87 24.12
C LEU A 110 5.97 2.96 23.90
N SER A 111 6.72 1.94 24.29
CA SER A 111 8.18 1.89 24.06
C SER A 111 8.49 1.89 22.56
N ALA A 112 7.80 1.04 21.80
CA ALA A 112 7.92 0.98 20.35
C ALA A 112 7.62 2.33 19.68
N PHE A 113 6.68 3.10 20.24
CA PHE A 113 6.35 4.44 19.77
C PHE A 113 7.46 5.45 20.07
N MET A 114 7.94 5.49 21.32
CA MET A 114 8.97 6.45 21.76
C MET A 114 10.31 6.24 21.07
N ASN A 115 10.61 5.01 20.67
CA ASN A 115 11.87 4.64 20.01
C ASN A 115 11.80 4.72 18.48
N ALA A 116 10.64 5.07 17.90
CA ALA A 116 10.50 5.16 16.45
C ALA A 116 11.23 6.38 15.88
N ASP A 117 11.85 6.21 14.71
CA ASP A 117 12.61 7.26 14.05
C ASP A 117 11.69 8.21 13.27
N PHE A 118 11.28 9.30 13.93
CA PHE A 118 10.54 10.39 13.32
C PHE A 118 11.43 11.40 12.59
N GLU A 119 12.71 11.49 12.96
CA GLU A 119 13.66 12.42 12.36
C GLU A 119 13.98 12.00 10.93
N GLY A 120 14.33 10.72 10.73
CA GLY A 120 14.57 10.16 9.41
C GLY A 120 13.36 10.26 8.47
N PHE A 121 12.14 10.16 9.02
CA PHE A 121 10.91 10.44 8.26
C PHE A 121 10.86 11.89 7.78
N ASN A 122 11.04 12.84 8.71
CA ASN A 122 10.93 14.28 8.42
C ASN A 122 11.99 14.72 7.39
N GLU A 123 13.22 14.24 7.52
CA GLU A 123 14.29 14.49 6.55
C GLU A 123 13.92 13.92 5.17
N ARG A 124 13.42 12.68 5.13
CA ARG A 124 13.05 12.01 3.88
C ARG A 124 11.86 12.67 3.19
N GLN A 125 10.90 13.18 3.95
CA GLN A 125 9.74 13.89 3.39
C GLN A 125 10.16 15.08 2.52
N ASN A 126 11.15 15.86 2.94
CA ASN A 126 11.66 16.99 2.15
C ASN A 126 12.22 16.54 0.79
N VAL A 127 12.96 15.42 0.78
CA VAL A 127 13.50 14.84 -0.45
C VAL A 127 12.38 14.34 -1.36
N CYS A 128 11.43 13.58 -0.81
CA CYS A 128 10.29 13.05 -1.56
C CYS A 128 9.43 14.18 -2.15
N TRP A 129 9.17 15.22 -1.38
CA TRP A 129 8.42 16.39 -1.82
C TRP A 129 9.16 17.17 -2.92
N GLY A 130 10.47 17.35 -2.79
CA GLY A 130 11.32 17.97 -3.82
C GLY A 130 11.25 17.21 -5.14
N ARG A 131 11.42 15.88 -5.09
CA ARG A 131 11.29 15.00 -6.27
C ARG A 131 9.91 15.06 -6.91
N TRP A 132 8.85 15.02 -6.10
CA TRP A 132 7.47 15.09 -6.60
C TRP A 132 7.19 16.44 -7.26
N SER A 133 7.60 17.55 -6.64
CA SER A 133 7.41 18.88 -7.20
C SER A 133 8.14 19.05 -8.53
N GLU A 134 9.38 18.56 -8.62
CA GLU A 134 10.16 18.58 -9.87
C GLU A 134 9.51 17.72 -10.96
N PHE A 135 9.02 16.54 -10.61
CA PHE A 135 8.27 15.69 -11.54
C PHE A 135 7.03 16.40 -12.10
N LEU A 136 6.24 17.06 -11.25
CA LEU A 136 5.06 17.80 -11.71
C LEU A 136 5.44 18.95 -12.65
N ASN A 137 6.52 19.68 -12.32
CA ASN A 137 7.03 20.78 -13.14
C ASN A 137 7.49 20.30 -14.53
N GLN A 138 8.25 19.20 -14.60
CA GLN A 138 8.71 18.64 -15.88
C GLN A 138 7.58 18.17 -16.79
N ASN A 139 6.46 17.76 -16.19
CA ASN A 139 5.29 17.26 -16.92
C ASN A 139 4.20 18.33 -17.14
N ASN A 140 4.47 19.60 -16.79
CA ASN A 140 3.51 20.71 -16.88
C ASN A 140 2.17 20.43 -16.17
N ILE A 141 2.22 19.69 -15.07
CA ILE A 141 1.02 19.39 -14.26
C ILE A 141 0.82 20.53 -13.27
N ALA A 142 -0.33 21.20 -13.39
CA ALA A 142 -0.72 22.27 -12.48
C ALA A 142 -0.68 21.78 -11.03
N ASN A 143 0.05 22.50 -10.19
CA ASN A 143 0.20 22.16 -8.78
C ASN A 143 0.21 23.44 -7.94
N ASN A 144 -0.30 23.34 -6.72
CA ASN A 144 -0.22 24.40 -5.71
C ASN A 144 1.07 24.30 -4.90
N SER A 145 2.05 23.53 -5.38
CA SER A 145 3.27 23.27 -4.63
C SER A 145 4.10 24.54 -4.60
N LYS A 146 4.52 24.95 -3.40
CA LYS A 146 5.64 25.90 -3.29
C LYS A 146 6.81 25.27 -4.04
N VAL A 147 7.38 25.98 -5.01
CA VAL A 147 8.62 25.59 -5.69
C VAL A 147 9.61 25.17 -4.60
N TYR A 148 10.19 23.97 -4.73
CA TYR A 148 11.21 23.51 -3.79
C TYR A 148 12.29 24.57 -3.69
N ASP A 149 12.46 25.13 -2.48
CA ASP A 149 13.46 26.15 -2.24
C ASP A 149 14.83 25.47 -2.19
N SER A 150 15.61 25.68 -3.25
CA SER A 150 16.96 25.13 -3.41
C SER A 150 17.95 25.62 -2.35
N SER A 151 17.58 26.60 -1.52
CA SER A 151 18.40 27.09 -0.42
C SER A 151 18.29 26.27 0.87
N VAL A 152 17.32 25.35 0.98
CA VAL A 152 16.95 24.67 2.25
C VAL A 152 17.54 23.25 2.38
N GLY A 153 18.44 22.84 1.49
CA GLY A 153 19.07 21.51 1.56
C GLY A 153 20.32 21.38 0.69
N PRO A 154 20.99 20.21 0.70
CA PRO A 154 22.08 19.93 -0.22
C PRO A 154 21.62 20.21 -1.66
N PHE A 155 22.55 20.57 -2.55
CA PHE A 155 22.31 20.76 -3.98
C PHE A 155 21.82 19.45 -4.63
N TRP A 156 20.57 19.05 -4.38
CA TRP A 156 19.93 17.89 -4.96
C TRP A 156 19.44 18.30 -6.34
N ASN A 157 20.17 17.89 -7.38
CA ASN A 157 19.75 18.07 -8.76
C ASN A 157 18.70 16.99 -9.10
N PHE A 158 17.48 17.16 -8.57
CA PHE A 158 16.37 16.22 -8.77
C PHE A 158 16.04 16.01 -10.25
N LYS A 159 16.27 17.02 -11.08
CA LYS A 159 16.14 16.90 -12.53
C LYS A 159 17.07 15.83 -13.10
N THR A 160 18.35 15.88 -12.74
CA THR A 160 19.34 14.88 -13.19
C THR A 160 19.07 13.50 -12.58
N GLU A 161 18.65 13.42 -11.31
CA GLU A 161 18.26 12.15 -10.71
C GLU A 161 17.08 11.50 -11.44
N LEU A 162 16.01 12.25 -11.71
CA LEU A 162 14.84 11.75 -12.45
C LEU A 162 15.20 11.32 -13.87
N GLN A 163 16.14 12.00 -14.52
CA GLN A 163 16.65 11.60 -15.83
C GLN A 163 17.40 10.27 -15.74
N ASN A 164 18.29 10.12 -14.75
CA ASN A 164 19.04 8.88 -14.53
C ASN A 164 18.11 7.70 -14.20
N ASP A 165 17.12 7.91 -13.33
CA ASP A 165 16.14 6.89 -12.97
C ASP A 165 15.33 6.44 -14.20
N ASN A 166 14.92 7.39 -15.05
CA ASN A 166 14.23 7.07 -16.31
C ASN A 166 15.11 6.23 -17.25
N GLU A 167 16.40 6.54 -17.37
CA GLU A 167 17.32 5.75 -18.18
C GLU A 167 17.54 4.34 -17.61
N ILE A 168 17.64 4.20 -16.28
CA ILE A 168 17.71 2.90 -15.61
C ILE A 168 16.44 2.09 -15.87
N LEU A 169 15.26 2.69 -15.74
CA LEU A 169 13.97 2.02 -15.98
C LEU A 169 13.82 1.60 -17.44
N LYS A 170 14.24 2.43 -18.39
CA LYS A 170 14.30 2.05 -19.82
C LYS A 170 15.22 0.85 -20.00
N THR A 171 16.42 0.89 -19.42
CA THR A 171 17.42 -0.20 -19.50
C THR A 171 16.89 -1.50 -18.88
N ALA A 172 16.25 -1.43 -17.70
CA ALA A 172 15.62 -2.57 -17.05
C ALA A 172 14.43 -3.13 -17.86
N SER A 173 13.69 -2.26 -18.55
CA SER A 173 12.64 -2.66 -19.50
C SER A 173 13.22 -3.42 -20.69
N TYR A 174 14.40 -3.02 -21.19
CA TYR A 174 15.11 -3.77 -22.24
C TYR A 174 15.58 -5.15 -21.75
N LEU A 175 16.03 -5.28 -20.49
CA LEU A 175 16.38 -6.57 -19.88
C LEU A 175 15.19 -7.53 -19.74
N LYS A 176 13.95 -7.00 -19.63
CA LYS A 176 12.72 -7.83 -19.64
C LYS A 176 12.37 -8.40 -21.02
N SER A 177 13.00 -7.95 -22.10
CA SER A 177 12.59 -8.32 -23.46
C SER A 177 13.08 -9.71 -23.93
N GLU A 178 13.99 -10.37 -23.21
CA GLU A 178 14.52 -11.68 -23.65
C GLU A 178 13.62 -12.89 -23.29
N ASN A 179 12.64 -12.75 -22.41
CA ASN A 179 11.74 -13.87 -22.04
C ASN A 179 10.46 -13.99 -22.89
N LYS A 180 10.36 -13.27 -24.03
CA LYS A 180 9.23 -13.39 -24.96
C LYS A 180 9.25 -14.66 -25.83
N SER A 181 10.29 -15.50 -25.73
CA SER A 181 10.35 -16.77 -26.47
C SER A 181 9.45 -17.87 -25.87
N GLY A 182 9.11 -17.78 -24.57
CA GLY A 182 8.28 -18.77 -23.86
C GLY A 182 6.77 -18.59 -24.05
N GLN A 183 6.26 -17.37 -23.90
CA GLN A 183 4.83 -17.06 -24.06
C GLN A 183 4.35 -17.28 -25.49
N SER A 184 5.16 -16.91 -26.49
CA SER A 184 4.84 -17.14 -27.90
C SER A 184 4.74 -18.64 -28.23
N ARG A 185 5.55 -19.50 -27.60
CA ARG A 185 5.43 -20.97 -27.78
C ARG A 185 4.15 -21.53 -27.18
N GLN A 186 3.71 -21.05 -26.01
CA GLN A 186 2.46 -21.50 -25.38
C GLN A 186 1.22 -21.05 -26.16
N ILE A 187 1.19 -19.79 -26.61
CA ILE A 187 0.10 -19.25 -27.45
C ILE A 187 0.04 -20.01 -28.79
N ASN A 188 1.19 -20.26 -29.43
CA ASN A 188 1.25 -21.04 -30.67
C ASN A 188 0.90 -22.53 -30.49
N ARG A 189 1.02 -23.07 -29.27
CA ARG A 189 0.56 -24.43 -28.93
C ARG A 189 -0.95 -24.46 -28.75
N ALA A 190 -1.51 -23.48 -28.03
CA ALA A 190 -2.96 -23.32 -27.85
C ALA A 190 -3.70 -23.10 -29.19
N LEU A 191 -3.15 -22.25 -30.06
CA LEU A 191 -3.71 -22.00 -31.41
C LEU A 191 -3.66 -23.25 -32.31
N ARG A 192 -2.65 -24.12 -32.17
CA ARG A 192 -2.58 -25.39 -32.90
C ARG A 192 -3.62 -26.41 -32.43
N VAL A 193 -3.91 -26.46 -31.13
CA VAL A 193 -4.95 -27.32 -30.57
C VAL A 193 -6.34 -26.86 -31.02
N LEU A 194 -6.62 -25.56 -30.98
CA LEU A 194 -7.87 -24.97 -31.47
C LEU A 194 -8.09 -25.23 -32.98
N LYS A 195 -7.05 -25.08 -33.81
CA LYS A 195 -7.15 -25.40 -35.25
C LYS A 195 -7.38 -26.89 -35.54
N ARG A 196 -6.92 -27.81 -34.68
CA ARG A 196 -7.20 -29.25 -34.81
C ARG A 196 -8.63 -29.60 -34.39
N GLY A 197 -9.19 -28.92 -33.39
CA GLY A 197 -10.60 -29.06 -32.99
C GLY A 197 -11.56 -28.60 -34.09
N LEU A 198 -11.30 -27.44 -34.71
CA LEU A 198 -12.14 -26.91 -35.79
C LEU A 198 -12.17 -27.79 -37.05
N LYS A 199 -11.07 -28.50 -37.37
CA LYS A 199 -11.06 -29.45 -38.50
C LYS A 199 -11.81 -30.76 -38.23
N SER A 200 -12.01 -31.15 -36.97
CA SER A 200 -12.78 -32.37 -36.64
C SER A 200 -14.28 -32.13 -36.62
N THR A 201 -14.73 -30.91 -36.28
CA THR A 201 -16.14 -30.53 -36.27
C THR A 201 -16.75 -30.42 -37.68
N VAL A 202 -15.97 -29.96 -38.67
CA VAL A 202 -16.43 -29.83 -40.07
C VAL A 202 -16.62 -31.20 -40.76
N ARG A 203 -16.01 -32.29 -40.25
CA ARG A 203 -16.20 -33.65 -40.79
C ARG A 203 -17.43 -34.38 -40.24
N LYS A 204 -18.11 -33.87 -39.21
CA LYS A 204 -19.29 -34.52 -38.59
C LYS A 204 -20.64 -33.92 -39.00
N THR A 205 -20.66 -32.94 -39.91
CA THR A 205 -21.89 -32.25 -40.38
C THR A 205 -22.23 -32.53 -41.85
N ARG A 206 -21.65 -33.56 -42.46
CA ARG A 206 -22.16 -34.15 -43.71
C ARG A 206 -22.56 -35.59 -43.42
N LEU A 207 -23.84 -35.78 -43.10
CA LEU A 207 -24.70 -36.92 -43.41
C LEU A 207 -26.13 -36.49 -43.10
#